data_AF-B8CZQ7-F1
#
_entry.id   AF-B8CZQ7-F1
#
_cell.length_a   1.000
_cell.length_b   1.000
_cell.length_c   1.000
_cell.angle_alpha   90.00
_cell.angle_beta   90.00
_cell.angle_gamma   90.00
#
_symmetry.space_group_name_H-M   'P 1'
#
loop_
_entity.id
_entity.type
_entity.pdbx_description
1 polymer ?
#
loop_
_entity_poly.entity_id
_entity_poly.type
_entity_poly.pdbx_seq_one_letter_code
_entity_poly.pdbx_strand_id
1 'polypeptide(L)' 'MKLKGIKIVKEYCPQNHPCPSKSICPVGAIKQKGFGAPTIDEEKCILCGKCLNTCPVFQPIPA' A
#
# COMPACT_ATOMS: atom_id res chain seq x y z
N MET A 1 -1.97 -18.04 3.36
CA MET A 1 -2.24 -17.05 4.43
C MET A 1 -3.48 -16.26 4.06
N LYS A 2 -4.45 -16.11 4.97
CA LYS A 2 -5.60 -15.21 4.75
C LYS A 2 -5.24 -13.83 5.31
N LEU A 3 -5.35 -12.80 4.48
CA LEU A 3 -5.16 -11.41 4.90
C LEU A 3 -6.49 -10.85 5.39
N LYS A 4 -6.47 -10.10 6.49
CA LYS A 4 -7.61 -9.28 6.96
C LYS A 4 -7.54 -7.84 6.48
N GLY A 5 -6.35 -7.37 6.13
CA GLY A 5 -6.11 -6.02 5.67
C GLY A 5 -4.65 -5.78 5.29
N ILE A 6 -4.34 -4.56 4.87
CA ILE A 6 -2.99 -4.09 4.61
C ILE A 6 -2.82 -2.76 5.33
N LYS A 7 -1.83 -2.66 6.22
CA LYS A 7 -1.51 -1.42 6.93
C LYS A 7 -0.35 -0.70 6.26
N ILE A 8 -0.37 0.63 6.35
CA ILE A 8 0.73 1.51 5.94
C ILE A 8 1.54 1.88 7.18
N VAL A 9 2.81 1.47 7.20
CA VAL A 9 3.79 1.91 8.22
C VAL A 9 4.49 3.15 7.67
N LYS A 10 4.00 4.34 8.05
CA LYS A 10 4.42 5.63 7.47
C LYS A 10 5.90 5.92 7.75
N GLU A 11 6.42 5.41 8.85
CA GLU A 11 7.81 5.53 9.30
C GLU A 11 8.80 4.94 8.29
N TYR A 12 8.36 3.98 7.47
CA TYR A 12 9.20 3.38 6.42
C TYR A 12 9.11 4.13 5.09
N CYS A 13 8.28 5.16 5.00
CA CYS A 13 8.17 5.96 3.80
C CYS A 13 9.14 7.15 3.88
N PRO A 14 10.14 7.24 2.98
CA PRO A 14 11.08 8.37 2.96
C PRO A 14 10.46 9.67 2.42
N GLN A 15 9.24 9.61 1.90
CA GLN A 15 8.46 10.72 1.38
C GLN A 15 9.16 11.61 0.33
N ASN A 16 10.01 11.00 -0.51
CA ASN A 16 10.87 11.70 -1.47
C ASN A 16 10.68 11.25 -2.93
N HIS A 17 9.68 10.39 -3.21
CA HIS A 17 9.43 9.88 -4.55
C HIS A 17 7.93 9.55 -4.75
N PRO A 18 7.47 9.45 -6.02
CA PRO A 18 6.19 8.87 -6.34
C PRO A 18 6.14 7.41 -5.88
N CYS A 19 5.08 7.02 -5.16
CA CYS A 19 4.94 5.70 -4.58
C CYS A 19 4.96 4.63 -5.69
N PRO A 20 5.95 3.72 -5.70
CA PRO A 20 6.09 2.73 -6.77
C PRO A 20 4.87 1.79 -6.80
N SER A 21 4.33 1.46 -5.62
CA SER A 21 3.17 0.57 -5.46
C SER A 21 1.89 1.11 -6.09
N LYS A 22 1.78 2.43 -6.37
CA LYS A 22 0.60 3.02 -7.02
C LYS A 22 0.36 2.41 -8.40
N SER A 23 1.42 2.21 -9.18
CA SER A 23 1.36 1.60 -10.52
C SER A 23 1.11 0.08 -10.49
N ILE A 24 1.44 -0.56 -9.37
CA ILE A 24 1.32 -2.02 -9.18
C ILE A 24 -0.10 -2.42 -8.76
N CYS A 25 -0.86 -1.50 -8.15
CA CYS A 25 -2.21 -1.76 -7.70
C CYS A 25 -3.17 -1.93 -8.89
N PRO A 26 -3.72 -3.14 -9.13
CA PRO A 26 -4.55 -3.39 -10.32
C PRO A 26 -5.91 -2.69 -10.28
N VAL A 27 -6.35 -2.26 -9.09
CA VAL A 27 -7.66 -1.65 -8.83
C VAL A 27 -7.55 -0.18 -8.42
N GLY A 28 -6.34 0.39 -8.45
CA GLY A 28 -6.12 1.80 -8.12
C GLY A 28 -6.48 2.18 -6.67
N ALA A 29 -6.40 1.23 -5.73
CA ALA A 29 -6.70 1.48 -4.31
C ALA A 29 -5.62 2.30 -3.60
N ILE A 30 -4.39 2.34 -4.13
CA ILE A 30 -3.27 3.07 -3.51
C ILE A 30 -3.29 4.53 -3.99
N LYS A 31 -3.44 5.47 -3.06
CA LYS A 31 -3.42 6.91 -3.30
C LYS A 31 -2.18 7.52 -2.67
N GLN A 32 -1.66 8.60 -3.26
CA GLN A 32 -0.54 9.37 -2.72
C GLN A 32 -0.78 10.85 -3.02
N LYS A 33 -0.47 11.72 -2.06
CA LYS A 33 -0.49 13.17 -2.22
C LYS A 33 0.94 13.68 -2.27
N GLY A 34 1.36 14.27 -3.39
CA GLY A 34 2.75 14.66 -3.62
C GLY A 34 3.68 13.46 -3.42
N PHE A 35 4.73 13.64 -2.62
CA PHE A 35 5.61 12.54 -2.21
C PHE A 35 5.31 11.99 -0.82
N GLY A 36 4.21 12.39 -0.17
CA GLY A 36 3.86 11.89 1.15
C GLY A 36 3.63 10.37 1.19
N ALA A 37 3.52 9.81 2.40
CA ALA A 37 3.21 8.40 2.57
C ALA A 37 1.86 8.03 1.90
N PRO A 38 1.76 6.86 1.25
CA PRO A 38 0.55 6.46 0.57
C PRO A 38 -0.60 6.14 1.55
N THR A 39 -1.82 6.14 1.04
CA THR A 39 -3.01 5.65 1.74
C THR A 39 -3.68 4.57 0.90
N ILE A 40 -4.39 3.64 1.55
CA ILE A 40 -5.16 2.60 0.88
C ILE A 40 -6.65 2.93 0.99
N ASP A 41 -7.33 2.91 -0.14
CA ASP A 41 -8.79 2.92 -0.24
C ASP A 41 -9.29 1.49 0.03
N GLU A 42 -9.78 1.25 1.25
CA GLU A 42 -10.15 -0.10 1.71
C GLU A 42 -11.36 -0.66 0.95
N GLU A 43 -12.27 0.20 0.48
CA GLU A 43 -13.44 -0.22 -0.30
C GLU A 43 -13.05 -0.78 -1.67
N LYS A 44 -11.94 -0.29 -2.24
CA LYS A 44 -11.41 -0.78 -3.52
C LYS A 44 -10.40 -1.91 -3.36
N CYS A 45 -9.82 -2.08 -2.18
CA CYS A 45 -8.74 -3.00 -1.96
C CYS A 45 -9.23 -4.46 -1.98
N ILE A 46 -8.84 -5.21 -3.01
CA ILE A 46 -9.18 -6.64 -3.15
C ILE A 46 -8.22 -7.59 -2.42
N LEU A 47 -7.38 -7.05 -1.52
CA LEU A 47 -6.38 -7.81 -0.73
C LEU A 47 -5.46 -8.73 -1.56
N CYS A 48 -5.14 -8.35 -2.80
CA CYS A 48 -4.30 -9.16 -3.69
C CYS A 48 -2.82 -9.30 -3.27
N GLY A 49 -2.37 -8.50 -2.29
CA GLY A 49 -1.02 -8.61 -1.71
C GLY A 49 0.14 -8.11 -2.57
N LYS A 50 -0.06 -7.71 -3.83
CA LYS A 50 1.03 -7.30 -4.74
C LYS A 50 1.93 -6.19 -4.16
N CYS A 51 1.34 -5.21 -3.47
CA CYS A 51 2.08 -4.09 -2.87
C CYS A 51 3.00 -4.51 -1.72
N LEU A 52 2.72 -5.63 -1.05
CA LEU A 52 3.56 -6.17 0.03
C LEU A 52 4.95 -6.57 -0.48
N ASN A 53 5.03 -6.99 -1.75
CA ASN A 53 6.29 -7.38 -2.39
C ASN A 53 7.03 -6.18 -3.01
N THR A 54 6.39 -5.01 -3.08
CA THR A 54 6.95 -3.82 -3.76
C THR A 54 7.68 -2.90 -2.79
N CYS A 55 7.15 -2.69 -1.59
CA CYS A 55 7.68 -1.69 -0.66
C CYS A 55 7.36 -2.07 0.80
N PRO A 56 8.32 -1.97 1.74
CA PRO A 56 8.14 -2.40 3.13
C PRO A 56 7.12 -1.57 3.92
N VAL A 57 6.72 -0.41 3.39
CA VAL A 57 5.64 0.42 3.94
C VAL A 57 4.32 -0.37 4.03
N PHE A 58 4.06 -1.29 3.10
CA PHE A 58 2.86 -2.11 3.09
C PHE A 58 3.10 -3.38 3.90
N GLN A 59 2.41 -3.51 5.03
CA GLN A 59 2.48 -4.71 5.85
C GLN A 59 1.14 -5.45 5.89
N PRO A 60 1.15 -6.78 5.85
CA PRO A 60 -0.08 -7.55 5.98
C PRO A 60 -0.65 -7.42 7.40
N ILE A 61 -1.97 -7.32 7.49
CA ILE A 61 -2.71 -7.56 8.73
C ILE A 61 -3.20 -9.01 8.66
N PRO A 62 -2.63 -9.92 9.47
CA PRO A 62 -3.10 -11.31 9.49
C PRO A 62 -4.55 -11.38 9.99
N ALA A 63 -5.28 -12.38 9.48
CA ALA A 63 -6.64 -12.68 9.91
C ALA A 63 -6.69 -13.42 11.24
#